data_AF-A0AAW5TLJ2-F1
#
_entry.id   AF-A0AAW5TLJ2-F1
#
_cell.length_a   1.000
_cell.length_b   1.000
_cell.length_c   1.000
_cell.angle_alpha   90.00
_cell.angle_beta   90.00
_cell.angle_gamma   90.00
#
_symmetry.space_group_name_H-M   'P 1'
#
loop_
_entity.id
_entity.type
_entity.pdbx_description
1 polymer ?
#
loop_
_entity_poly.entity_id
_entity_poly.type
_entity_poly.pdbx_seq_one_letter_code
_entity_poly.pdbx_strand_id
1 'polypeptide(L)' 'DRKTRAREPITAKLVADMLQAAGATRILSLDLHAPQIQGFFDIPVDNLMGAPLLADYFLSHGLEKDAVVVSPDHG' A
#
# COMPACT_ATOMS: atom_id res chain seq x y z
N ASP A 1 5.79 7.40 4.50
CA ASP A 1 4.39 7.69 4.89
C ASP A 1 4.31 8.44 6.21
N ARG A 2 5.26 8.27 7.13
CA ARG A 2 5.41 9.09 8.34
C ARG A 2 6.77 9.79 8.40
N LYS A 3 6.94 10.66 9.40
CA LYS A 3 8.27 11.14 9.82
C LYS A 3 8.83 10.18 10.83
N THR A 4 10.01 9.63 10.59
CA THR A 4 10.69 8.79 11.60
C THR A 4 11.50 9.65 12.56
N ARG A 5 11.96 10.82 12.10
CA ARG A 5 12.67 11.81 12.91
C ARG A 5 12.20 13.24 12.60
N ALA A 6 12.57 14.17 13.47
CA ALA A 6 12.31 15.58 13.24
C ALA A 6 13.01 16.05 11.94
N ARG A 7 12.37 17.00 11.24
CA ARG A 7 12.86 17.62 9.99
C ARG A 7 13.03 16.66 8.78
N GLU A 8 12.48 15.45 8.85
CA GLU A 8 12.31 14.60 7.66
C GLU A 8 11.01 14.94 6.91
N PRO A 9 10.99 14.81 5.57
CA PRO A 9 9.77 15.00 4.79
C PRO A 9 8.84 13.78 4.91
N ILE A 10 7.54 14.00 4.68
CA ILE A 10 6.59 12.92 4.37
C ILE A 10 6.43 12.89 2.86
N THR A 11 7.36 12.23 2.16
CA THR A 11 7.40 12.25 0.69
C THR A 11 6.13 11.69 0.05
N ALA A 12 5.48 10.70 0.67
CA ALA A 12 4.20 10.17 0.18
C ALA A 12 3.09 11.24 0.13
N LYS A 13 3.03 12.15 1.12
CA LYS A 13 2.09 13.29 1.11
C LYS A 13 2.45 14.28 0.01
N LEU A 14 3.73 14.61 -0.13
CA LEU A 14 4.20 15.50 -1.21
C LEU A 14 3.83 14.93 -2.60
N VAL A 15 4.00 13.63 -2.82
CA VAL A 15 3.62 12.98 -4.10
C VAL A 15 2.11 13.06 -4.32
N ALA A 16 1.29 12.85 -3.29
CA ALA A 16 -0.16 13.02 -3.39
C ALA A 16 -0.54 14.44 -3.83
N ASP A 17 0.07 15.45 -3.20
CA ASP A 17 -0.14 16.87 -3.54
C ASP A 17 0.27 17.19 -4.98
N MET A 18 1.41 16.67 -5.44
CA MET A 18 1.88 16.89 -6.81
C MET A 18 0.96 16.24 -7.85
N LEU A 19 0.47 15.02 -7.60
CA LEU A 19 -0.47 14.34 -8.50
C LEU A 19 -1.80 15.10 -8.60
N GLN A 20 -2.32 15.59 -7.47
CA GLN A 20 -3.51 16.44 -7.44
C GLN A 20 -3.28 17.77 -8.16
N ALA A 21 -2.16 18.44 -7.92
CA ALA A 21 -1.81 19.70 -8.58
C ALA A 21 -1.64 19.53 -10.10
N ALA A 22 -1.18 18.36 -10.55
CA ALA A 22 -1.09 18.00 -11.97
C ALA A 22 -2.47 17.70 -12.61
N GLY A 23 -3.54 17.63 -11.83
CA GLY A 23 -4.91 17.45 -12.30
C GLY A 23 -5.46 16.03 -12.17
N ALA A 24 -4.82 15.13 -11.42
CA ALA A 24 -5.41 13.83 -11.13
C ALA A 24 -6.70 13.98 -10.31
N THR A 25 -7.76 13.27 -10.71
CA THR A 25 -9.07 13.31 -10.04
C THR A 25 -9.43 12.02 -9.30
N ARG A 26 -8.62 10.98 -9.47
CA ARG A 26 -8.72 9.68 -8.79
C ARG A 26 -7.38 8.96 -8.84
N ILE A 27 -7.11 8.14 -7.83
CA ILE A 27 -5.96 7.23 -7.79
C ILE A 27 -6.45 5.79 -7.80
N LEU A 28 -5.77 4.95 -8.57
CA LEU A 28 -5.88 3.49 -8.49
C LEU A 28 -4.50 2.96 -8.07
N SER A 29 -4.43 2.24 -6.95
CA SER A 29 -3.20 1.67 -6.41
C SER A 29 -3.37 0.20 -6.06
N LEU A 30 -2.25 -0.48 -5.79
CA LEU A 30 -2.20 -1.85 -5.31
C LEU A 30 -1.27 -1.89 -4.10
N ASP A 31 -1.74 -2.47 -3.00
CA ASP A 31 -0.97 -2.77 -1.78
C ASP A 31 -0.10 -1.58 -1.30
N LEU A 32 -0.75 -0.44 -1.01
CA LEU A 32 -0.08 0.69 -0.36
C LEU A 32 0.68 0.22 0.90
N HIS A 33 1.94 0.67 1.03
CA HIS A 33 2.82 0.31 2.15
C HIS A 33 2.18 0.52 3.53
N ALA A 34 1.37 1.58 3.67
CA ALA A 34 0.57 1.84 4.85
C ALA A 34 -0.82 2.34 4.44
N PRO A 35 -1.92 1.85 5.07
CA PRO A 35 -3.28 2.23 4.70
C PRO A 35 -3.55 3.73 4.88
N GLN A 36 -2.86 4.39 5.82
CA GLN A 36 -2.98 5.83 6.09
C GLN A 36 -2.58 6.70 4.90
N ILE A 37 -1.79 6.18 3.95
CA ILE A 37 -1.42 6.90 2.73
C ILE A 37 -2.67 7.30 1.92
N GLN A 38 -3.76 6.52 1.98
CA GLN A 38 -5.02 6.91 1.33
C GLN A 38 -5.53 8.27 1.81
N GLY A 39 -5.35 8.58 3.10
CA GLY A 39 -5.73 9.87 3.69
C GLY A 39 -4.82 11.04 3.30
N PHE A 40 -3.75 10.82 2.53
CA PHE A 40 -2.97 11.91 1.96
C PHE A 40 -3.58 12.51 0.71
N PHE A 41 -4.51 11.80 0.07
CA PHE A 41 -5.23 12.27 -1.10
C PHE A 41 -6.58 12.88 -0.70
N ASP A 42 -6.88 14.05 -1.25
CA ASP A 42 -8.19 14.71 -1.12
C ASP A 42 -9.16 14.27 -2.25
N ILE A 43 -8.71 13.34 -3.10
CA ILE A 43 -9.45 12.72 -4.20
C ILE A 43 -9.68 11.24 -3.91
N PRO A 44 -10.68 10.59 -4.52
CA PRO A 44 -10.93 9.17 -4.31
C PRO A 44 -9.70 8.29 -4.63
N VAL A 45 -9.43 7.33 -3.75
CA VAL A 45 -8.35 6.35 -3.90
C VAL A 45 -8.96 4.95 -3.86
N ASP A 46 -8.82 4.22 -4.97
CA ASP A 46 -9.13 2.80 -5.04
C ASP A 46 -7.83 2.02 -4.77
N ASN A 47 -7.63 1.53 -3.54
CA ASN A 47 -6.48 0.71 -3.18
C ASN A 47 -6.83 -0.78 -3.21
N LEU A 48 -6.38 -1.47 -4.25
CA LEU A 48 -6.59 -2.90 -4.43
C LEU A 48 -5.67 -3.70 -3.51
N MET A 49 -6.10 -4.92 -3.17
CA MET A 49 -5.31 -5.87 -2.36
C MET A 49 -4.83 -7.04 -3.21
N GLY A 50 -3.53 -7.30 -3.22
CA GLY A 50 -2.93 -8.45 -3.89
C GLY A 50 -2.99 -9.74 -3.08
N ALA A 51 -3.15 -9.64 -1.75
CA ALA A 51 -3.12 -10.78 -0.84
C ALA A 51 -4.08 -11.94 -1.22
N PRO A 52 -5.34 -11.71 -1.65
CA PRO A 52 -6.21 -12.81 -2.07
C PRO A 52 -5.68 -13.57 -3.30
N LEU A 53 -5.10 -12.86 -4.26
CA LEU A 53 -4.50 -13.48 -5.46
C LEU A 53 -3.28 -14.32 -5.09
N LEU A 54 -2.43 -13.81 -4.20
CA LEU A 54 -1.28 -14.55 -3.70
C LEU A 54 -1.71 -15.78 -2.91
N ALA A 55 -2.72 -15.66 -2.04
CA ALA A 55 -3.27 -16.79 -1.30
C ALA A 55 -3.82 -17.89 -2.23
N ASP A 56 -4.57 -17.50 -3.27
CA ASP A 56 -5.09 -18.43 -4.28
C ASP A 56 -3.96 -19.19 -4.99
N TYR A 57 -2.84 -18.52 -5.29
CA TYR A 57 -1.67 -19.18 -5.86
C TYR A 57 -1.12 -20.28 -4.94
N PHE A 58 -0.97 -20.03 -3.64
CA PHE A 58 -0.49 -21.06 -2.70
C PHE A 58 -1.46 -22.25 -2.61
N LEU A 59 -2.77 -21.98 -2.53
CA LEU A 59 -3.81 -23.01 -2.42
C LEU A 59 -3.93 -23.85 -3.69
N SER A 60 -3.92 -23.21 -4.86
CA SER A 60 -4.06 -23.91 -6.15
C SER A 60 -2.88 -24.81 -6.49
N HIS A 61 -1.72 -24.58 -5.88
CA HIS A 61 -0.51 -25.37 -6.08
C HIS A 61 -0.22 -26.36 -4.94
N GLY A 62 -1.12 -26.48 -3.95
CA GLY A 62 -0.93 -27.39 -2.81
C GLY A 62 0.24 -27.01 -1.91
N LEU A 63 0.67 -25.74 -1.94
CA LEU A 63 1.82 -25.22 -1.20
C LEU A 63 1.45 -24.79 0.23
N GLU A 64 0.17 -24.84 0.59
CA GLU A 64 -0.33 -24.54 1.93
C GLU A 64 -0.10 -25.69 2.92
N LYS A 65 0.07 -26.91 2.42
CA LYS A 65 0.21 -28.10 3.26
C LYS A 65 1.53 -28.06 4.02
N ASP A 66 1.44 -28.13 5.36
CA ASP A 66 2.58 -28.07 6.29
C ASP A 66 3.41 -26.77 6.16
N ALA A 67 2.81 -25.69 5.63
CA ALA A 67 3.46 -24.40 5.45
C ALA A 67 3.26 -23.46 6.66
N VAL A 68 4.22 -22.54 6.84
CA VAL A 68 4.16 -21.48 7.84
C VAL A 68 4.30 -20.12 7.16
N VAL A 69 3.34 -19.22 7.41
CA VAL A 69 3.44 -17.82 6.98
C VAL A 69 4.34 -17.07 7.96
N VAL A 70 5.40 -16.46 7.45
CA VAL A 70 6.39 -15.73 8.26
C VAL A 70 6.42 -14.27 7.82
N SER A 71 6.25 -13.35 8.77
CA SER A 71 6.56 -11.94 8.54
C SER A 71 8.06 -11.72 8.79
N PRO A 72 8.81 -11.12 7.85
CA PRO A 72 10.24 -10.89 8.00
C PRO A 72 10.56 -9.77 9.01
N ASP A 73 9.57 -8.94 9.31
CA ASP A 73 9.64 -7.85 10.27
C ASP A 73 8.30 -7.65 10.97
N HIS A 74 8.22 -6.67 11.88
CA HIS A 74 7.01 -6.41 12.66
C HIS A 74 5.92 -5.65 11.91
N GLY A 75 6.20 -5.15 10.70
CA GLY A 75 5.26 -4.53 9.78
C GLY A 75 4.33 -3.53 10.41
#